data_AF-R5IA05-F1
#
_entry.id   AF-R5IA05-F1
#
_cell.length_a   1.000
_cell.length_b   1.000
_cell.length_c   1.000
_cell.angle_alpha   90.00
_cell.angle_beta   90.00
_cell.angle_gamma   90.00
#
_symmetry.space_group_name_H-M   'P 1'
#
loop_
_entity.id
_entity.type
_entity.pdbx_description
1 polymer ?
#
loop_
_entity_poly.entity_id
_entity_poly.type
_entity_poly.pdbx_seq_one_letter_code
_entity_poly.pdbx_strand_id
1 'polypeptide(L)'
;MKRNPFPIARVIVVSIISIFLMTGCIIKDRVTVTYLGPKTVTNEKQVASFTKNYPSEINIHKVDYTIYDMEWNSIESGALEYHPDGDYYAIEWAKVQRIKGEENDTVLVYFENNDTEYMRGIYVEMKPYGQMDPGIHVRQLPAGVDELPE
;
A
#
# COMPACT_ATOMS: atom_id res chain seq x y z
N MET A 1 -32.51 45.29 -38.59
CA MET A 1 -31.12 45.01 -38.16
C MET A 1 -31.12 43.73 -37.34
N LYS A 2 -30.82 42.56 -37.95
CA LYS A 2 -30.79 41.26 -37.26
C LYS A 2 -29.47 41.14 -36.51
N ARG A 3 -29.50 41.15 -35.17
CA ARG A 3 -28.32 40.86 -34.34
C ARG A 3 -28.07 39.35 -34.38
N ASN A 4 -26.98 38.94 -35.02
CA ASN A 4 -26.53 37.55 -35.02
C ASN A 4 -26.06 37.16 -33.60
N PRO A 5 -26.67 36.17 -32.93
CA PRO A 5 -26.30 35.76 -31.57
C PRO A 5 -25.12 34.78 -31.56
N PHE A 6 -24.25 34.84 -32.57
CA PHE A 6 -23.27 33.79 -32.84
C PHE A 6 -21.95 33.80 -32.02
N PRO A 7 -21.47 34.91 -31.40
CA PRO A 7 -20.19 34.83 -30.68
C PRO A 7 -20.34 34.24 -29.26
N ILE A 8 -21.49 34.42 -28.60
CA ILE A 8 -21.69 34.02 -27.20
C ILE A 8 -21.83 32.50 -27.05
N ALA A 9 -22.56 31.85 -27.98
CA ALA A 9 -22.76 30.40 -27.95
C ALA A 9 -21.45 29.61 -28.12
N ARG A 10 -20.51 30.11 -28.94
CA ARG A 10 -19.20 29.46 -29.13
C ARG A 10 -18.32 29.55 -27.89
N VAL A 11 -18.34 30.68 -27.18
CA VAL A 11 -17.55 30.88 -25.95
C VAL A 11 -18.06 29.96 -24.83
N ILE A 12 -19.38 29.80 -24.70
CA ILE A 12 -19.98 28.93 -23.69
C ILE A 12 -19.58 27.45 -23.91
N VAL A 13 -19.62 26.97 -25.14
CA VAL A 13 -19.23 25.58 -25.46
C VAL A 13 -17.76 25.31 -25.16
N VAL A 14 -16.86 26.25 -25.51
CA VAL A 14 -15.42 26.12 -25.21
C VAL A 14 -15.14 26.12 -23.70
N SER A 15 -15.84 26.95 -22.94
CA SER A 15 -15.72 26.98 -21.47
C SER A 15 -16.21 25.69 -20.83
N ILE A 16 -17.32 25.12 -21.32
CA ILE A 16 -17.86 23.85 -20.81
C ILE A 16 -16.87 22.70 -21.09
N ILE A 17 -16.33 22.60 -22.31
CA ILE A 17 -15.33 21.57 -22.66
C ILE A 17 -14.08 21.71 -21.79
N SER A 18 -13.63 22.94 -21.54
CA SER A 18 -12.46 23.21 -20.68
C SER A 18 -12.70 22.80 -19.22
N ILE A 19 -13.90 23.03 -18.69
CA ILE A 19 -14.29 22.60 -17.33
C ILE A 19 -14.35 21.06 -17.26
N PHE A 20 -14.94 20.39 -18.26
CA PHE A 20 -14.99 18.92 -18.32
C PHE A 20 -13.60 18.27 -18.46
N LEU A 21 -12.68 18.90 -19.20
CA LEU A 21 -11.29 18.44 -19.29
C LEU A 21 -10.55 18.63 -17.96
N MET A 22 -10.78 19.76 -17.26
CA MET A 22 -10.19 19.99 -15.94
C MET A 22 -10.73 19.04 -14.88
N THR A 23 -12.04 18.76 -14.84
CA THR A 23 -12.60 17.75 -13.91
C THR A 23 -12.14 16.34 -14.24
N GLY A 24 -12.01 15.97 -15.52
CA GLY A 24 -11.46 14.69 -15.94
C GLY A 24 -10.00 14.46 -15.51
N CYS A 25 -9.17 15.51 -15.53
CA CYS A 25 -7.80 15.46 -15.00
C CYS A 25 -7.76 15.41 -13.46
N ILE A 26 -8.62 16.17 -12.78
CA ILE A 26 -8.63 16.20 -11.30
C ILE A 26 -9.08 14.86 -10.69
N ILE A 27 -9.93 14.09 -11.38
CA ILE A 27 -10.36 12.76 -10.92
C ILE A 27 -9.21 11.75 -10.98
N LYS A 28 -8.24 11.92 -11.89
CA LYS A 28 -7.01 11.09 -11.93
C LYS A 28 -6.07 11.35 -10.76
N ASP A 29 -6.09 12.54 -10.18
CA ASP A 29 -5.19 12.94 -9.08
C ASP A 29 -5.70 12.57 -7.68
N ARG A 30 -6.91 12.00 -7.56
CA ARG A 30 -7.48 11.54 -6.28
C ARG A 30 -7.78 10.06 -6.26
N VAL A 31 -6.94 9.26 -6.93
CA VAL A 31 -7.00 7.81 -6.79
C VAL A 31 -6.39 7.47 -5.44
N THR A 32 -7.23 7.12 -4.45
CA THR A 32 -6.76 6.44 -3.24
C THR A 32 -6.04 5.17 -3.70
N VAL A 33 -4.73 5.14 -3.51
CA VAL A 33 -3.95 3.93 -3.75
C VAL A 33 -4.41 2.91 -2.72
N THR A 34 -4.67 1.68 -3.13
CA THR A 34 -5.02 0.60 -2.21
C THR A 34 -4.19 -0.61 -2.58
N TYR A 35 -3.58 -1.23 -1.58
CA TYR A 35 -2.90 -2.52 -1.75
C TYR A 35 -3.86 -3.65 -1.37
N LEU A 36 -4.03 -4.60 -2.29
CA LEU A 36 -4.89 -5.76 -2.14
C LEU A 36 -4.05 -6.94 -1.66
N GLY A 37 -4.30 -7.41 -0.44
CA GLY A 37 -3.60 -8.55 0.14
C GLY A 37 -4.09 -8.88 1.55
N PRO A 38 -3.63 -10.01 2.11
CA PRO A 38 -4.05 -10.43 3.44
C PRO A 38 -3.39 -9.56 4.51
N LYS A 39 -4.20 -8.96 5.40
CA LYS A 39 -3.69 -8.16 6.53
C LYS A 39 -3.12 -9.00 7.66
N THR A 40 -3.39 -10.30 7.64
CA THR A 40 -2.98 -11.25 8.67
C THR A 40 -2.44 -12.52 8.01
N VAL A 41 -1.39 -13.08 8.60
CA VAL A 41 -0.76 -14.35 8.25
C VAL A 41 -0.68 -15.24 9.49
N THR A 42 -0.73 -16.54 9.28
CA THR A 42 -0.66 -17.57 10.34
C THR A 42 0.57 -18.45 10.12
N ASN A 43 0.85 -19.38 11.04
CA ASN A 43 1.95 -20.34 10.86
C ASN A 43 1.77 -21.25 9.63
N GLU A 44 0.53 -21.50 9.20
CA GLU A 44 0.27 -22.28 7.98
C GLU A 44 0.54 -21.49 6.70
N LYS A 45 0.51 -20.14 6.78
CA LYS A 45 0.68 -19.26 5.62
C LYS A 45 1.45 -18.00 6.02
N GLN A 46 2.77 -18.04 5.85
CA GLN A 46 3.69 -17.01 6.35
C GLN A 46 4.05 -15.93 5.32
N VAL A 47 3.41 -15.97 4.15
CA VAL A 47 3.68 -15.02 3.06
C VAL A 47 2.42 -14.25 2.74
N ALA A 48 2.52 -12.92 2.82
CA ALA A 48 1.50 -12.00 2.37
C ALA A 48 1.91 -11.36 1.05
N SER A 49 1.03 -11.44 0.05
CA SER A 49 1.24 -10.87 -1.28
C SER A 49 0.30 -9.70 -1.48
N PHE A 50 0.85 -8.56 -1.88
CA PHE A 50 0.12 -7.33 -2.11
C PHE A 50 0.34 -6.78 -3.51
N THR A 51 -0.74 -6.51 -4.21
CA THR A 51 -0.73 -5.81 -5.49
C THR A 51 -1.45 -4.48 -5.37
N LYS A 52 -1.02 -3.48 -6.12
CA LYS A 52 -1.77 -2.23 -6.22
C LYS A 52 -3.09 -2.46 -6.97
N ASN A 53 -4.13 -1.72 -6.58
CA ASN A 53 -5.42 -1.71 -7.28
C ASN A 53 -5.38 -0.92 -8.61
N TYR A 54 -4.23 -0.32 -8.96
CA TYR A 54 -4.02 0.39 -10.23
C TYR A 54 -2.57 0.22 -10.72
N PRO A 55 -2.33 0.05 -12.03
CA PRO A 55 -0.99 -0.08 -12.60
C PRO A 55 -0.08 1.10 -12.26
N SER A 56 0.93 0.85 -11.44
CA SER A 56 2.02 1.78 -11.17
C SER A 56 3.18 1.07 -10.50
N GLU A 57 4.36 1.65 -10.66
CA GLU A 57 5.56 1.21 -9.94
C GLU A 57 5.37 1.36 -8.42
N ILE A 58 5.79 0.35 -7.67
CA ILE A 58 5.87 0.40 -6.21
C ILE A 58 7.27 0.86 -5.81
N ASN A 59 7.35 1.89 -4.97
CA ASN A 59 8.61 2.35 -4.42
C ASN A 59 8.53 2.26 -2.89
N ILE A 60 9.18 1.26 -2.31
CA ILE A 60 9.26 1.11 -0.86
C ILE A 60 10.16 2.22 -0.31
N HIS A 61 9.69 2.93 0.70
CA HIS A 61 10.50 3.89 1.43
C HIS A 61 11.32 3.23 2.53
N LYS A 62 10.59 2.58 3.44
CA LYS A 62 11.08 2.02 4.67
C LYS A 62 10.11 0.94 5.11
N VAL A 63 10.62 0.07 5.96
CA VAL A 63 9.85 -1.02 6.53
C VAL A 63 10.10 -1.03 8.02
N ASP A 64 9.04 -0.87 8.78
CA ASP A 64 9.08 -0.92 10.24
C ASP A 64 8.47 -2.23 10.72
N TYR A 65 8.93 -2.72 11.86
CA TYR A 65 8.33 -3.82 12.58
C TYR A 65 7.85 -3.39 13.95
N THR A 66 6.85 -4.09 14.45
CA THR A 66 6.39 -3.97 15.84
C THR A 66 6.01 -5.34 16.36
N ILE A 67 6.46 -5.69 17.56
CA ILE A 67 6.04 -6.88 18.29
C ILE A 67 5.01 -6.45 19.33
N TYR A 68 3.90 -7.17 19.41
CA TYR A 68 2.80 -6.91 20.34
C TYR A 68 2.54 -8.12 21.23
N ASP A 69 2.08 -7.88 22.45
CA ASP A 69 1.38 -8.90 23.22
C ASP A 69 -0.04 -9.14 22.65
N MET A 70 -0.75 -10.13 23.20
CA MET A 70 -2.13 -10.44 22.81
C MET A 70 -3.16 -9.38 23.22
N GLU A 71 -2.76 -8.35 23.99
CA GLU A 71 -3.57 -7.21 24.42
C GLU A 71 -3.29 -5.95 23.58
N TRP A 72 -2.53 -6.07 22.49
CA TRP A 72 -2.11 -4.97 21.60
C TRP A 72 -1.12 -3.97 22.20
N ASN A 73 -0.48 -4.28 23.32
CA ASN A 73 0.61 -3.45 23.83
C ASN A 73 1.88 -3.70 23.01
N SER A 74 2.53 -2.63 22.56
CA SER A 74 3.82 -2.74 21.86
C SER A 74 4.92 -3.11 22.84
N ILE A 75 5.58 -4.24 22.57
CA ILE A 75 6.72 -4.75 23.35
C ILE A 75 8.02 -4.21 22.76
N GLU A 76 8.13 -4.26 21.43
CA GLU A 76 9.33 -3.87 20.70
C GLU A 76 8.92 -3.25 19.37
N SER A 77 9.71 -2.28 18.88
CA SER A 77 9.58 -1.75 17.53
C SER A 77 10.95 -1.39 16.97
N GLY A 78 11.08 -1.47 15.66
CA GLY A 78 12.29 -1.06 14.95
C GLY A 78 12.07 -0.99 13.45
N ALA A 79 13.16 -0.88 12.70
CA ALA A 79 13.15 -0.87 11.25
C ALA A 79 13.89 -2.09 10.71
N LEU A 80 13.41 -2.65 9.60
CA LEU A 80 14.16 -3.64 8.84
C LEU A 80 15.31 -2.96 8.08
N GLU A 81 16.43 -3.66 7.95
CA GLU A 81 17.61 -3.17 7.23
C GLU A 81 17.41 -3.34 5.72
N TYR A 82 17.83 -2.34 4.93
CA TYR A 82 17.81 -2.42 3.47
C TYR A 82 19.03 -3.16 2.93
N HIS A 83 18.80 -4.18 2.11
CA HIS A 83 19.82 -5.00 1.48
C HIS A 83 19.85 -4.75 -0.05
N PRO A 84 20.86 -4.02 -0.56
CA PRO A 84 20.95 -3.65 -1.97
C PRO A 84 21.08 -4.85 -2.93
N ASP A 85 21.74 -5.93 -2.50
CA ASP A 85 22.09 -7.07 -3.37
C ASP A 85 20.86 -7.84 -3.88
N GLY A 86 19.73 -7.74 -3.19
CA GLY A 86 18.45 -8.31 -3.62
C GLY A 86 17.30 -7.31 -3.65
N ASP A 87 17.59 -6.03 -3.42
CA ASP A 87 16.62 -4.92 -3.31
C ASP A 87 15.44 -5.27 -2.39
N TYR A 88 15.74 -5.52 -1.11
CA TYR A 88 14.75 -5.92 -0.10
C TYR A 88 15.08 -5.34 1.28
N TYR A 89 14.11 -5.39 2.18
CA TYR A 89 14.29 -5.08 3.60
C TYR A 89 14.20 -6.35 4.43
N ALA A 90 15.09 -6.57 5.40
CA ALA A 90 15.01 -7.74 6.27
C ALA A 90 15.48 -7.51 7.70
N ILE A 91 15.07 -8.44 8.55
CA ILE A 91 15.55 -8.74 9.89
C ILE A 91 15.54 -10.27 10.04
N GLU A 92 16.08 -10.80 11.14
CA GLU A 92 16.19 -12.24 11.40
C GLU A 92 14.93 -13.05 11.03
N TRP A 93 13.74 -12.55 11.37
CA TRP A 93 12.48 -13.29 11.21
C TRP A 93 11.56 -12.77 10.08
N ALA A 94 11.94 -11.73 9.35
CA ALA A 94 11.09 -11.16 8.29
C ALA A 94 11.87 -10.58 7.11
N LYS A 95 11.24 -10.65 5.93
CA LYS A 95 11.75 -10.05 4.69
C LYS A 95 10.62 -9.40 3.92
N VAL A 96 10.85 -8.20 3.39
CA VAL A 96 9.94 -7.49 2.47
C VAL A 96 10.64 -7.24 1.15
N GLN A 97 10.06 -7.75 0.06
CA GLN A 97 10.63 -7.62 -1.27
C GLN A 97 9.57 -7.16 -2.28
N ARG A 98 9.96 -6.22 -3.15
CA ARG A 98 9.19 -5.89 -4.35
C ARG A 98 9.57 -6.84 -5.47
N ILE A 99 8.57 -7.42 -6.12
CA ILE A 99 8.70 -8.17 -7.37
C ILE A 99 8.10 -7.32 -8.49
N LYS A 100 8.93 -6.98 -9.48
CA LYS A 100 8.47 -6.25 -10.66
C LYS A 100 7.64 -7.16 -11.55
N GLY A 101 6.41 -6.76 -11.85
CA GLY A 101 5.53 -7.46 -12.79
C GLY A 101 5.39 -6.70 -14.11
N GLU A 102 4.89 -7.37 -15.15
CA GLU A 102 4.69 -6.74 -16.47
C GLU A 102 3.59 -5.67 -16.43
N GLU A 103 2.51 -5.91 -15.68
CA GLU A 103 1.38 -4.99 -15.54
C GLU A 103 1.32 -4.33 -14.15
N ASN A 104 1.64 -5.08 -13.09
CA ASN A 104 1.59 -4.61 -11.72
C ASN A 104 2.74 -5.18 -10.90
N ASP A 105 3.39 -4.32 -10.13
CA ASP A 105 4.33 -4.76 -9.11
C ASP A 105 3.61 -5.45 -7.96
N THR A 106 4.30 -6.41 -7.34
CA THR A 106 3.85 -7.11 -6.16
C THR A 106 4.80 -6.86 -5.00
N VAL A 107 4.30 -6.65 -3.80
CA VAL A 107 5.09 -6.65 -2.57
C VAL A 107 4.83 -7.94 -1.83
N LEU A 108 5.90 -8.68 -1.55
CA LEU A 108 5.87 -9.90 -0.77
C LEU A 108 6.44 -9.60 0.60
N VAL A 109 5.65 -9.88 1.64
CA VAL A 109 6.06 -9.84 3.03
C VAL A 109 6.16 -11.28 3.52
N TYR A 110 7.38 -11.70 3.80
CA TYR A 110 7.72 -13.02 4.30
C TYR A 110 7.97 -12.94 5.79
N PHE A 111 7.45 -13.92 6.51
CA PHE A 111 7.74 -14.15 7.91
C PHE A 111 8.32 -15.55 8.09
N GLU A 112 9.23 -15.72 9.05
CA GLU A 112 9.59 -17.02 9.58
C GLU A 112 8.48 -17.59 10.48
N ASN A 113 8.61 -18.84 10.94
CA ASN A 113 7.64 -19.41 11.89
C ASN A 113 7.56 -18.55 13.15
N ASN A 114 6.34 -18.34 13.63
CA ASN A 114 6.11 -17.65 14.88
C ASN A 114 5.76 -18.65 15.97
N ASP A 115 6.81 -19.26 16.53
CA ASP A 115 6.71 -20.17 17.67
C ASP A 115 6.69 -19.40 19.02
N THR A 116 6.52 -18.07 18.97
CA THR A 116 6.41 -17.22 20.16
C THR A 116 4.94 -17.01 20.54
N GLU A 117 4.71 -16.44 21.72
CA GLU A 117 3.37 -16.03 22.18
C GLU A 117 2.97 -14.62 21.69
N TYR A 118 3.83 -13.96 20.91
CA TYR A 118 3.66 -12.56 20.51
C TYR A 118 3.17 -12.44 19.08
N MET A 119 2.42 -11.37 18.80
CA MET A 119 2.10 -10.98 17.44
C MET A 119 3.25 -10.17 16.85
N ARG A 120 3.52 -10.35 15.56
CA ARG A 120 4.54 -9.59 14.82
C ARG A 120 3.89 -8.78 13.72
N GLY A 121 4.11 -7.48 13.70
CA GLY A 121 3.61 -6.55 12.70
C GLY A 121 4.72 -6.10 11.78
N ILE A 122 4.41 -6.00 10.49
CA ILE A 122 5.24 -5.32 9.49
C ILE A 122 4.41 -4.19 8.88
N TYR A 123 5.01 -3.00 8.85
CA TYR A 123 4.49 -1.84 8.14
C TYR A 123 5.43 -1.46 7.01
N VAL A 124 4.92 -1.43 5.78
CA VAL A 124 5.67 -1.03 4.58
C VAL A 124 5.17 0.34 4.15
N GLU A 125 6.02 1.35 4.28
CA GLU A 125 5.74 2.70 3.82
C GLU A 125 6.17 2.87 2.36
N MET A 126 5.35 3.56 1.56
CA MET A 126 5.53 3.70 0.11
C MET A 126 5.75 5.17 -0.29
N LYS A 127 6.45 5.40 -1.41
CA LYS A 127 6.60 6.72 -2.04
C LYS A 127 5.57 6.94 -3.17
N PRO A 128 5.13 8.21 -3.41
CA PRO A 128 5.48 9.43 -2.68
C PRO A 128 4.66 9.62 -1.39
N TYR A 129 5.28 10.20 -0.35
CA TYR A 129 4.61 10.45 0.93
C TYR A 129 3.50 11.48 0.83
N GLY A 130 2.45 11.30 1.64
CA GLY A 130 1.49 12.36 1.94
C GLY A 130 0.26 12.45 1.02
N GLN A 131 0.11 11.56 0.04
CA GLN A 131 -1.12 11.46 -0.75
C GLN A 131 -1.94 10.22 -0.38
N MET A 132 -2.71 10.25 0.73
CA MET A 132 -3.71 9.21 1.08
C MET A 132 -3.34 7.76 0.70
N ASP A 133 -2.07 7.38 0.83
CA ASP A 133 -1.55 6.10 0.36
C ASP A 133 -1.42 5.22 1.62
N PRO A 134 -2.34 4.26 1.83
CA PRO A 134 -2.25 3.35 2.94
C PRO A 134 -1.03 2.45 2.66
N GLY A 135 0.02 2.60 3.47
CA GLY A 135 1.09 1.61 3.48
C GLY A 135 0.55 0.19 3.71
N ILE A 136 1.37 -0.81 3.46
CA ILE A 136 0.97 -2.20 3.70
C ILE A 136 1.16 -2.50 5.18
N HIS A 137 0.11 -3.01 5.84
CA HIS A 137 0.19 -3.52 7.21
C HIS A 137 -0.11 -5.01 7.19
N VAL A 138 0.83 -5.81 7.69
CA VAL A 138 0.66 -7.26 7.84
C VAL A 138 0.96 -7.66 9.27
N ARG A 139 0.15 -8.55 9.83
CA ARG A 139 0.34 -9.12 11.15
C ARG A 139 0.51 -10.62 11.05
N GLN A 140 1.49 -11.16 11.74
CA GLN A 140 1.65 -12.57 11.96
C GLN A 140 1.16 -12.94 13.35
N LEU A 141 0.21 -13.88 13.40
CA LEU A 141 -0.30 -14.44 14.63
C LEU A 141 0.68 -15.46 15.23
N PRO A 142 0.70 -15.65 16.56
CA PRO A 142 1.46 -16.72 17.20
C PRO A 142 0.89 -18.11 16.86
N ALA A 143 1.68 -19.15 17.12
CA ALA A 143 1.27 -20.53 16.91
C ALA A 143 -0.04 -20.87 17.64
N GLY A 144 -0.96 -21.54 16.95
CA GLY A 144 -2.25 -21.97 17.53
C GLY A 144 -3.31 -20.87 17.63
N VAL A 145 -3.07 -19.69 17.05
CA VAL A 145 -4.05 -18.61 16.94
C VAL A 145 -4.39 -18.37 15.47
N ASP A 146 -5.63 -18.66 15.10
CA ASP A 146 -6.11 -18.52 13.72
C ASP A 146 -6.74 -17.16 13.45
N GLU A 147 -7.30 -16.52 14.48
CA GLU A 147 -7.98 -15.23 14.39
C GLU A 147 -7.65 -14.34 15.59
N LEU A 148 -7.66 -13.02 15.37
CA LEU A 148 -7.46 -12.03 16.43
C LEU A 148 -8.72 -11.96 17.31
N PRO A 149 -8.60 -11.79 18.63
CA PRO A 149 -9.75 -11.46 19.47
C PRO A 149 -10.35 -10.10 19.06
N GLU A 150 -11.69 -10.01 19.09
CA GLU A 150 -12.47 -8.80 18.76
C GLU A 150 -12.16 -7.60 19.67
#